data_AF-A0A831USG0-F1
#
_entry.id   AF-A0A831USG0-F1
#
_cell.length_a   1.000
_cell.length_b   1.000
_cell.length_c   1.000
_cell.angle_alpha   90.00
_cell.angle_beta   90.00
_cell.angle_gamma   90.00
#
_symmetry.space_group_name_H-M   'P 1'
#
loop_
_entity.id
_entity.type
_entity.pdbx_description
1 polymer ?
#
loop_
_entity_poly.entity_id
_entity_poly.type
_entity_poly.pdbx_seq_one_letter_code
_entity_poly.pdbx_strand_id
1 'polypeptide(L)' 'MTFGRYGKINAVMGYSTVGAGEDAERLAALIKALTGVKPRMRRVGSKIKITCSEKHLEGFALYAELYEAIRRWLEETSRR' A
#
# COMPACT_ATOMS: atom_id res chain seq x y z
N MET A 1 4.79 4.75 -4.93
CA MET A 1 4.16 3.47 -5.34
C MET A 1 3.42 3.72 -6.64
N THR A 2 3.44 2.80 -7.60
CA THR A 2 2.71 2.93 -8.87
C THR A 2 1.66 1.84 -9.00
N PHE A 3 0.53 2.13 -9.62
CA PHE A 3 -0.57 1.18 -9.83
C PHE A 3 -0.81 0.98 -11.32
N GLY A 4 -1.21 -0.22 -11.72
CA GLY A 4 -1.55 -0.50 -13.10
C GLY A 4 -2.19 -1.85 -13.30
N ARG A 5 -2.81 -2.03 -14.47
CA ARG A 5 -3.36 -3.31 -14.90
C ARG A 5 -2.29 -4.13 -15.61
N TYR A 6 -2.04 -5.35 -15.14
CA TYR A 6 -1.09 -6.27 -15.76
C TYR A 6 -1.80 -7.15 -16.77
N GLY A 7 -1.72 -6.79 -18.05
CA GLY A 7 -2.49 -7.41 -19.14
C GLY A 7 -2.33 -8.92 -19.27
N LYS A 8 -1.13 -9.47 -18.99
CA LYS A 8 -0.87 -10.92 -19.09
C LYS A 8 -1.70 -11.78 -18.13
N ILE A 9 -2.14 -11.22 -17.01
CA ILE A 9 -2.93 -11.94 -16.00
C ILE A 9 -4.25 -11.22 -15.67
N ASN A 10 -4.58 -10.16 -16.41
CA ASN A 10 -5.75 -9.32 -16.20
C ASN A 10 -5.98 -8.88 -14.73
N ALA A 11 -4.90 -8.54 -14.00
CA ALA A 11 -5.00 -8.14 -12.58
C ALA A 11 -4.56 -6.71 -12.35
N VAL A 12 -5.21 -6.02 -11.40
CA VAL A 12 -4.77 -4.71 -10.89
C VAL A 12 -3.72 -4.94 -9.81
N MET A 13 -2.56 -4.30 -9.97
CA MET A 13 -1.41 -4.50 -9.10
C MET A 13 -0.75 -3.16 -8.76
N GLY A 14 -0.24 -3.06 -7.54
CA GLY A 14 0.63 -1.98 -7.08
C GLY A 14 2.09 -2.42 -7.02
N TYR A 15 3.01 -1.53 -7.35
CA TYR A 15 4.45 -1.79 -7.32
C TYR A 15 5.22 -0.69 -6.59
N SER A 16 6.23 -1.11 -5.84
CA SER A 16 7.26 -0.23 -5.29
C SER A 16 8.61 -0.88 -5.46
N THR A 17 9.64 -0.09 -5.72
CA THR A 17 11.03 -0.56 -5.78
C THR A 17 11.82 0.24 -4.78
N VAL A 18 12.38 -0.45 -3.80
CA VAL A 18 13.13 0.14 -2.68
C VAL A 18 14.53 -0.48 -2.62
N GLY A 19 15.47 0.19 -1.94
CA GLY A 19 16.82 -0.36 -1.73
C GLY A 19 16.76 -1.74 -1.03
N ALA A 20 17.70 -2.62 -1.33
CA ALA A 20 17.84 -3.86 -0.56
C ALA A 20 18.35 -3.52 0.84
N GLY A 21 17.51 -3.73 1.86
CA GLY A 21 17.80 -3.39 3.25
C GLY A 21 16.53 -3.27 4.10
N GLU A 22 16.65 -2.66 5.28
CA GLU A 22 15.58 -2.49 6.27
C GLU A 22 14.35 -1.75 5.71
N ASP A 23 14.55 -0.82 4.76
CA ASP A 23 13.46 -0.08 4.12
C ASP A 23 12.42 -0.99 3.46
N ALA A 24 12.87 -2.11 2.88
CA ALA A 24 11.99 -3.08 2.23
C ALA A 24 11.12 -3.83 3.24
N GLU A 25 11.71 -4.26 4.35
CA GLU A 25 11.00 -4.94 5.43
C GLU A 25 10.06 -3.98 6.17
N ARG A 26 10.49 -2.74 6.43
CA ARG A 26 9.64 -1.72 7.05
C ARG A 26 8.41 -1.43 6.20
N LEU A 27 8.58 -1.26 4.89
CA LEU A 27 7.46 -1.04 3.98
C LEU A 27 6.55 -2.27 3.91
N ALA A 28 7.11 -3.48 3.88
CA ALA A 28 6.31 -4.71 3.87
C ALA A 28 5.53 -4.92 5.19
N ALA A 29 6.13 -4.59 6.33
CA ALA A 29 5.49 -4.64 7.64
C ALA A 29 4.34 -3.64 7.73
N LEU A 30 4.53 -2.41 7.24
CA LEU A 30 3.47 -1.41 7.15
C LEU A 30 2.31 -1.92 6.30
N ILE A 31 2.58 -2.39 5.08
CA ILE A 31 1.52 -2.91 4.20
C ILE A 31 0.75 -4.06 4.86
N LYS A 32 1.44 -4.96 5.57
CA LYS A 32 0.80 -6.06 6.31
C LYS A 32 -0.05 -5.54 7.46
N ALA A 33 0.44 -4.58 8.23
CA ALA A 33 -0.33 -3.99 9.33
C ALA A 33 -1.60 -3.31 8.81
N LEU A 34 -1.51 -2.69 7.62
CA LEU A 34 -2.62 -1.96 7.04
C LEU A 34 -3.68 -2.87 6.37
N THR A 35 -3.23 -3.93 5.71
CA THR A 35 -4.09 -4.75 4.84
C THR A 35 -4.36 -6.16 5.39
N GLY A 36 -3.69 -6.53 6.49
CA GLY A 36 -3.69 -7.90 7.03
C GLY A 36 -2.88 -8.91 6.21
N VAL A 37 -2.39 -8.53 5.02
CA VAL A 37 -1.74 -9.43 4.07
C VAL A 37 -0.31 -8.96 3.79
N LYS A 38 0.66 -9.88 3.82
CA LYS A 38 2.05 -9.55 3.49
C LYS A 38 2.19 -9.36 1.97
N PRO A 39 2.80 -8.26 1.49
CA PRO A 39 3.02 -8.07 0.07
C PRO A 39 4.11 -8.99 -0.46
N ARG A 40 4.11 -9.24 -1.77
CA ARG A 40 5.14 -10.07 -2.41
C ARG A 40 6.42 -9.26 -2.58
N MET A 41 7.53 -9.75 -2.03
CA MET A 41 8.84 -9.13 -2.14
C MET A 41 9.74 -9.96 -3.05
N ARG A 42 10.41 -9.32 -4.01
CA ARG A 42 11.36 -9.98 -4.92
C ARG A 42 12.61 -9.12 -5.08
N ARG A 43 13.79 -9.72 -4.92
CA ARG A 43 15.06 -9.06 -5.23
C ARG A 43 15.23 -8.86 -6.73
N VAL A 44 15.58 -7.65 -7.14
CA VAL A 44 15.87 -7.23 -8.51
C VAL A 44 17.17 -6.42 -8.46
N GLY A 45 18.30 -7.09 -8.75
CA GLY A 45 19.64 -6.50 -8.57
C GLY A 45 19.93 -6.13 -7.12
N SER A 46 20.28 -4.87 -6.89
CA SER A 46 20.51 -4.28 -5.56
C SER A 46 19.25 -3.74 -4.89
N LYS A 47 18.06 -3.97 -5.47
CA LYS A 47 16.78 -3.45 -4.98
C LYS A 47 15.80 -4.56 -4.66
N ILE A 48 14.78 -4.25 -3.85
CA ILE A 48 13.62 -5.12 -3.62
C ILE A 48 12.41 -4.51 -4.32
N LYS A 49 11.79 -5.29 -5.19
CA LYS A 49 10.49 -5.00 -5.76
C LYS A 49 9.40 -5.57 -4.84
N ILE A 50 8.57 -4.68 -4.31
CA ILE A 50 7.38 -5.00 -3.54
C ILE A 50 6.18 -4.93 -4.47
N THR A 51 5.33 -5.96 -4.42
CA THR A 51 4.14 -6.09 -5.26
C THR A 51 2.92 -6.29 -4.37
N CYS A 52 1.95 -5.40 -4.54
CA CYS A 52 0.65 -5.42 -3.88
C CYS A 52 -0.40 -5.94 -4.87
N SER A 53 -1.11 -7.00 -4.50
CA SER A 53 -2.29 -7.49 -5.22
C SER A 53 -3.54 -6.64 -4.92
N GLU A 54 -4.61 -6.90 -5.66
CA GLU A 54 -5.94 -6.30 -5.47
C GLU A 54 -6.38 -6.27 -3.99
N LYS A 55 -6.25 -7.37 -3.25
CA LYS A 55 -6.54 -7.40 -1.80
C LYS A 55 -5.84 -6.32 -0.97
N HIS A 56 -4.60 -6.01 -1.33
CA HIS A 56 -3.87 -4.93 -0.65
C HIS A 56 -4.44 -3.56 -1.03
N LEU A 57 -4.85 -3.40 -2.30
CA LEU A 57 -5.42 -2.15 -2.82
C LEU A 57 -6.81 -1.88 -2.21
N GLU A 58 -7.65 -2.91 -2.10
CA GLU A 58 -8.92 -2.85 -1.38
C GLU A 58 -8.69 -2.46 0.08
N GLY A 59 -7.70 -3.07 0.75
CA GLY A 59 -7.31 -2.68 2.11
C GLY A 59 -6.83 -1.23 2.20
N PHE A 60 -6.12 -0.72 1.18
CA PHE A 60 -5.72 0.69 1.15
C PHE A 60 -6.89 1.65 0.95
N ALA A 61 -7.95 1.25 0.23
CA ALA A 61 -9.12 2.09 0.02
C ALA A 61 -9.86 2.42 1.33
N LEU A 62 -9.88 1.48 2.29
CA LEU A 62 -10.45 1.71 3.62
C LEU A 62 -9.76 2.86 4.39
N TYR A 63 -8.48 3.13 4.10
CA TYR A 63 -7.79 4.27 4.70
C TYR A 63 -8.26 5.61 4.15
N ALA A 64 -8.66 5.67 2.87
CA ALA A 64 -9.25 6.89 2.32
C ALA A 64 -10.58 7.19 3.00
N GLU A 65 -11.40 6.17 3.24
CA GLU A 65 -12.67 6.32 3.98
C GLU A 65 -12.42 6.76 5.44
N LEU A 66 -11.49 6.10 6.14
CA LEU A 66 -11.12 6.49 7.50
C LEU A 66 -10.59 7.93 7.56
N TYR A 67 -9.73 8.30 6.60
CA TYR A 67 -9.20 9.65 6.50
C TYR A 67 -10.33 10.68 6.31
N GLU A 68 -11.26 10.44 5.39
CA GLU A 68 -12.39 11.35 5.17
C GLU A 68 -13.29 11.44 6.41
N ALA A 69 -13.54 10.32 7.10
CA ALA A 69 -14.31 10.31 8.33
C ALA A 69 -13.64 11.16 9.44
N ILE A 70 -12.33 10.99 9.65
CA ILE A 70 -11.56 11.77 10.61
C ILE A 70 -11.51 13.24 10.20
N ARG A 71 -11.28 13.53 8.91
CA ARG A 71 -11.22 14.91 8.39
C ARG A 71 -12.53 15.64 8.64
N ARG A 72 -13.66 15.01 8.33
CA ARG A 72 -14.98 15.57 8.57
C ARG A 72 -15.25 15.77 10.05
N TRP A 73 -14.91 14.79 10.89
CA TRP A 73 -15.06 14.92 12.34
C TRP A 73 -14.23 16.09 12.90
N LEU A 74 -12.98 16.25 12.43
CA LEU A 74 -12.13 17.38 12.81
C LEU A 74 -12.70 18.72 12.32
N GLU A 75 -13.26 18.78 11.12
CA GLU A 75 -13.90 19.99 10.58
C GLU A 75 -15.14 20.39 11.40
N GLU A 76 -15.99 19.41 11.75
CA GLU A 76 -17.19 19.62 12.58
C GLU A 76 -16.86 19.96 14.04
N THR A 77 -15.74 19.44 14.57
CA THR A 77 -15.29 19.69 15.96
C THR A 77 -14.32 20.84 16.09
N SER A 78 -13.78 21.35 14.98
CA SER A 78 -12.96 22.57 14.91
C SER A 78 -13.85 23.79 15.15
N ARG A 79 -14.23 24.02 16.41
CA ARG A 79 -14.81 25.30 16.83
C ARG A 79 -13.71 26.37 16.85
N ARG A 80 -14.03 27.52 16.27
CA ARG A 80 -13.41 28.83 16.55
C ARG A 80 -13.46 29.15 18.04
#